data_AF-A0A2E4F9A1-F1
#
_entry.id   AF-A0A2E4F9A1-F1
#
_cell.length_a   1.000
_cell.length_b   1.000
_cell.length_c   1.000
_cell.angle_alpha   90.00
_cell.angle_beta   90.00
_cell.angle_gamma   90.00
#
_symmetry.space_group_name_H-M   'P 1'
#
loop_
_entity.id
_entity.type
_entity.pdbx_description
1 polymer ?
#
loop_
_entity_poly.entity_id
_entity_poly.type
_entity_poly.pdbx_seq_one_letter_code
_entity_poly.pdbx_strand_id
1 'polypeptide(L)'
;MRRRASWILVACLMAFAACDSEEAEPRGTATAQEPCARDNDCIVELFCHPEEFVCVISLDPCVGIDLIGICDGEIVTWCEDESLKGIDCEANGKVCGFNGDKGLFDCLEPEADE
;
A
#
# COMPACT_ATOMS: atom_id res chain seq x y z
N MET A 1 -16.05 38.18 38.87
CA MET A 1 -15.98 38.24 37.39
C MET A 1 -15.09 37.11 36.88
N ARG A 2 -15.59 36.38 35.86
CA ARG A 2 -14.90 35.46 34.92
C ARG A 2 -14.20 34.20 35.48
N ARG A 3 -14.95 33.10 35.56
CA ARG A 3 -14.43 31.73 35.39
C ARG A 3 -14.90 31.20 34.02
N ARG A 4 -14.14 31.49 32.96
CA ARG A 4 -14.31 30.90 31.62
C ARG A 4 -13.06 30.07 31.33
N ALA A 5 -12.96 28.87 31.92
CA ALA A 5 -11.80 28.00 31.69
C ALA A 5 -12.13 26.50 31.63
N SER A 6 -13.41 26.10 31.61
CA SER A 6 -13.75 24.69 31.89
C SER A 6 -14.54 23.94 30.81
N TRP A 7 -14.79 24.53 29.64
CA TRP A 7 -15.59 23.85 28.61
C TRP A 7 -14.77 23.23 27.48
N ILE A 8 -13.58 23.78 27.17
CA ILE A 8 -12.76 23.30 26.05
C ILE A 8 -12.07 21.97 26.39
N LEU A 9 -11.60 21.78 27.62
CA LEU A 9 -10.96 20.53 28.06
C LEU A 9 -11.93 19.35 28.14
N VAL A 10 -13.22 19.58 28.43
CA VAL A 10 -14.24 18.52 28.53
C VAL A 10 -14.64 18.01 27.13
N ALA A 11 -14.68 18.88 26.13
CA ALA A 11 -14.96 18.47 24.75
C ALA A 11 -13.82 17.60 24.18
N CYS A 12 -12.56 17.89 24.53
CA CYS A 12 -11.41 17.17 24.00
C CYS A 12 -11.28 15.74 24.54
N LEU A 13 -11.71 15.49 25.79
CA LEU A 13 -11.63 14.15 26.40
C LEU A 13 -12.70 13.18 25.85
N MET A 14 -13.85 13.70 25.41
CA MET A 14 -14.95 12.86 24.90
C MET A 14 -14.70 12.33 23.48
N ALA A 15 -13.84 12.99 22.70
CA ALA A 15 -13.55 12.58 21.33
C ALA A 15 -12.56 11.41 21.22
N PHE A 16 -11.72 11.18 22.24
CA PHE A 16 -10.69 10.13 22.20
C PHE A 16 -11.22 8.71 22.51
N ALA A 17 -12.42 8.58 23.06
CA ALA A 17 -12.96 7.30 23.53
C ALA A 17 -13.76 6.51 22.48
N ALA A 18 -13.86 6.97 21.23
CA ALA A 18 -14.71 6.35 20.20
C ALA A 18 -13.95 5.52 19.15
N CYS A 19 -12.61 5.44 19.21
CA CYS A 19 -11.83 4.64 18.23
C CYS A 19 -11.39 3.26 18.74
N ASP A 20 -11.61 2.92 20.01
CA ASP A 20 -11.15 1.65 20.59
C ASP A 20 -12.36 0.78 20.95
N SER A 21 -12.93 0.11 19.96
CA SER A 21 -13.87 -1.00 20.19
C SER A 21 -13.85 -1.92 18.98
N GLU A 22 -13.10 -3.00 19.15
CA GLU A 22 -13.15 -4.25 18.42
C GLU A 22 -14.60 -4.80 18.32
N GLU A 23 -14.80 -5.71 17.37
CA GLU A 23 -15.97 -6.58 17.17
C GLU A 23 -17.12 -6.06 16.27
N ALA A 24 -16.96 -6.23 14.96
CA ALA A 24 -18.11 -6.39 14.06
C ALA A 24 -17.78 -7.39 12.93
N GLU A 25 -18.42 -8.54 12.98
CA GLU A 25 -18.41 -9.60 11.96
C GLU A 25 -18.92 -9.09 10.59
N PRO A 26 -18.44 -9.65 9.45
CA PRO A 26 -18.90 -9.22 8.14
C PRO A 26 -20.22 -9.91 7.78
N ARG A 27 -21.33 -9.17 7.85
CA ARG A 27 -22.59 -9.51 7.16
C ARG A 27 -23.04 -8.39 6.25
N GLY A 28 -22.62 -8.49 4.99
CA GLY A 28 -23.48 -8.25 3.83
C GLY A 28 -23.66 -6.82 3.32
N THR A 29 -23.80 -6.77 1.99
CA THR A 29 -24.35 -5.70 1.13
C THR A 29 -23.50 -4.46 0.89
N ALA A 30 -22.59 -4.62 -0.08
CA ALA A 30 -22.00 -3.55 -0.87
C ALA A 30 -23.10 -2.64 -1.45
N THR A 31 -23.10 -1.37 -1.04
CA THR A 31 -23.88 -0.31 -1.68
C THR A 31 -23.06 0.97 -1.67
N ALA A 32 -22.81 1.51 -2.88
CA ALA A 32 -22.41 2.89 -3.15
C ALA A 32 -21.18 3.44 -2.40
N GLN A 33 -20.03 3.39 -3.08
CA GLN A 33 -18.96 4.41 -3.04
C GLN A 33 -18.73 5.05 -1.66
N GLU A 34 -18.25 4.22 -0.74
CA GLU A 34 -17.81 4.66 0.58
C GLU A 34 -16.49 5.46 0.43
N PRO A 35 -16.41 6.69 0.94
CA PRO A 35 -15.15 7.42 0.98
C PRO A 35 -14.20 6.74 1.98
N CYS A 36 -13.21 6.03 1.44
CA CYS A 36 -11.88 5.78 1.98
C CYS A 36 -11.79 5.72 3.52
N ALA A 37 -12.47 4.76 4.15
CA ALA A 37 -12.42 4.58 5.59
C ALA A 37 -12.17 3.09 5.93
N ARG A 38 -10.90 2.69 5.89
CA ARG A 38 -10.21 1.81 6.86
C ARG A 38 -8.91 1.27 6.29
N ASP A 39 -7.83 1.74 6.91
CA ASP A 39 -6.56 1.08 7.20
C ASP A 39 -5.82 0.32 6.07
N ASN A 40 -4.63 0.86 5.73
CA ASN A 40 -3.48 0.27 5.03
C ASN A 40 -3.47 0.08 3.50
N ASP A 41 -4.46 0.54 2.75
CA ASP A 41 -4.41 0.52 1.27
C ASP A 41 -4.09 1.88 0.62
N CYS A 42 -3.42 2.78 1.38
CA CYS A 42 -2.92 4.06 0.87
C CYS A 42 -1.43 4.20 1.19
N ILE A 43 -0.64 3.33 0.58
CA ILE A 43 0.82 3.44 0.45
C ILE A 43 0.99 4.18 -0.90
N VAL A 44 1.50 5.41 -1.03
CA VAL A 44 2.62 6.08 -0.36
C VAL A 44 2.34 7.59 -0.42
N GLU A 45 2.46 8.23 0.73
CA GLU A 45 2.55 9.69 0.93
C GLU A 45 1.58 10.58 0.15
N LEU A 46 0.41 10.92 0.72
CA LEU A 46 -0.16 12.25 0.48
C LEU A 46 -1.11 12.72 1.58
N PHE A 47 -0.91 13.98 1.92
CA PHE A 47 -1.67 14.78 2.86
C PHE A 47 -3.17 14.77 2.51
N CYS A 48 -4.01 14.59 3.54
CA CYS A 48 -5.42 14.96 3.48
C CYS A 48 -5.52 16.47 3.17
N HIS A 49 -5.91 16.83 1.95
CA HIS A 49 -6.16 18.24 1.61
C HIS A 49 -7.45 18.68 2.34
N PRO A 50 -7.39 19.70 3.22
CA PRO A 50 -8.53 20.03 4.10
C PRO A 50 -9.72 20.67 3.38
N GLU A 51 -9.60 21.01 2.09
CA GLU A 51 -10.60 21.79 1.36
C GLU A 51 -11.30 20.99 0.26
N GLU A 52 -10.68 19.91 -0.24
CA GLU A 52 -11.27 18.99 -1.22
C GLU A 52 -10.88 17.55 -0.88
N PHE A 53 -11.81 16.81 -0.28
CA PHE A 53 -11.66 15.40 0.13
C PHE A 53 -11.57 14.45 -1.09
N VAL A 54 -10.51 14.56 -1.88
CA VAL A 54 -10.29 13.71 -3.05
C VAL A 54 -9.07 12.85 -2.78
N CYS A 55 -9.26 11.53 -2.73
CA CYS A 55 -8.16 10.61 -2.93
C CYS A 55 -7.71 10.75 -4.38
N VAL A 56 -6.60 11.45 -4.56
CA VAL A 56 -5.87 11.39 -5.82
C VAL A 56 -5.21 10.03 -5.83
N ILE A 57 -5.95 9.03 -6.32
CA ILE A 57 -5.35 7.80 -6.82
C ILE A 57 -4.39 8.26 -7.91
N SER A 58 -3.11 8.37 -7.58
CA SER A 58 -2.07 8.31 -8.59
C SER A 58 -2.32 6.99 -9.30
N LEU A 59 -2.86 7.05 -10.50
CA LEU A 59 -3.11 5.88 -11.34
C LEU A 59 -1.76 5.42 -11.87
N ASP A 60 -0.85 5.07 -10.96
CA ASP A 60 0.39 4.41 -11.29
C ASP A 60 0.05 2.92 -11.41
N PRO A 61 -0.10 2.40 -12.64
CA PRO A 61 -0.52 1.01 -12.84
C PRO A 61 0.55 0.01 -12.36
N CYS A 62 1.73 0.52 -11.99
CA CYS A 62 2.89 -0.25 -11.60
C CYS A 62 3.24 -0.10 -10.12
N VAL A 63 2.44 0.63 -9.35
CA VAL A 63 2.61 0.81 -7.89
C VAL A 63 4.04 1.26 -7.51
N GLY A 64 4.64 2.13 -8.33
CA GLY A 64 6.00 2.64 -8.14
C GLY A 64 7.12 1.66 -8.52
N ILE A 65 6.80 0.55 -9.19
CA ILE A 65 7.79 -0.38 -9.74
C ILE A 65 8.17 0.10 -11.15
N ASP A 66 9.48 0.24 -11.40
CA ASP A 66 10.02 0.61 -12.72
C ASP A 66 10.31 -0.62 -13.59
N LEU A 67 10.83 -0.39 -14.81
CA LEU A 67 11.28 -1.45 -15.74
C LEU A 67 12.40 -2.34 -15.15
N ILE A 68 13.17 -1.82 -14.19
CA ILE A 68 14.24 -2.55 -13.51
C ILE A 68 13.67 -3.75 -12.74
N GLY A 69 12.44 -3.61 -12.23
CA GLY A 69 11.76 -4.60 -11.41
C GLY A 69 12.28 -4.73 -9.98
N ILE A 70 11.69 -5.64 -9.24
CA ILE A 70 12.04 -6.01 -7.86
C ILE A 70 11.77 -7.50 -7.64
N CYS A 71 12.58 -8.14 -6.80
CA CYS A 71 12.33 -9.50 -6.32
C CYS A 71 11.55 -9.47 -5.00
N ASP A 72 10.43 -10.20 -4.94
CA ASP A 72 9.72 -10.56 -3.70
C ASP A 72 9.83 -12.09 -3.51
N GLY A 73 10.86 -12.52 -2.79
CA GLY A 73 11.23 -13.94 -2.73
C GLY A 73 11.63 -14.47 -4.12
N GLU A 74 10.88 -15.48 -4.60
CA GLU A 74 11.12 -16.14 -5.89
C GLU A 74 10.36 -15.48 -7.06
N ILE A 75 9.58 -14.43 -6.80
CA ILE A 75 8.79 -13.73 -7.83
C ILE A 75 9.52 -12.44 -8.22
N VAL A 76 9.88 -12.29 -9.50
CA VAL A 76 10.31 -11.00 -10.05
C VAL A 76 9.10 -10.25 -10.59
N THR A 77 8.95 -9.00 -10.19
CA THR A 77 7.87 -8.10 -10.63
C THR A 77 8.47 -6.89 -11.32
N TRP A 78 7.97 -6.50 -12.49
CA TRP A 78 8.43 -5.31 -13.23
C TRP A 78 7.29 -4.61 -13.94
N CYS A 79 7.51 -3.35 -14.30
CA CYS A 79 6.56 -2.55 -15.07
C CYS A 79 6.96 -2.50 -16.54
N GLU A 80 6.08 -2.95 -17.42
CA GLU A 80 6.27 -2.87 -18.87
C GLU A 80 4.95 -2.49 -19.53
N ASP A 81 4.99 -1.53 -20.46
CA ASP A 81 3.80 -1.02 -21.17
C ASP A 81 2.64 -0.67 -20.23
N GLU A 82 2.94 0.10 -19.17
CA GLU A 82 1.94 0.56 -18.18
C GLU A 82 1.19 -0.61 -17.51
N SER A 83 1.80 -1.79 -17.47
CA SER A 83 1.22 -3.00 -16.90
C SER A 83 2.22 -3.67 -16.00
N LEU A 84 1.81 -3.95 -14.76
CA LEU A 84 2.61 -4.76 -13.85
C LEU A 84 2.68 -6.20 -14.36
N LYS A 85 3.91 -6.71 -14.53
CA LYS A 85 4.22 -8.07 -14.92
C LYS A 85 4.91 -8.76 -13.77
N GLY A 86 4.73 -10.07 -13.67
CA GLY A 86 5.45 -10.90 -12.71
C GLY A 86 5.64 -12.32 -13.24
N ILE A 87 6.76 -12.93 -12.86
CA ILE A 87 7.05 -14.33 -13.15
C ILE A 87 7.62 -14.99 -11.89
N ASP A 88 7.18 -16.23 -11.65
CA ASP A 88 7.70 -17.11 -10.63
C ASP A 88 8.96 -17.83 -11.16
N CYS A 89 10.11 -17.49 -10.61
CA CYS A 89 11.37 -18.08 -11.00
C CYS A 89 11.51 -19.53 -10.52
N GLU A 90 10.97 -19.87 -9.36
CA GLU A 90 11.02 -21.23 -8.78
C GLU A 90 10.29 -22.22 -9.69
N ALA A 91 9.15 -21.81 -10.26
CA ALA A 91 8.40 -22.61 -11.23
C ALA A 91 9.22 -22.97 -12.49
N ASN A 92 10.30 -22.22 -12.76
CA ASN A 92 11.24 -22.46 -13.86
C ASN A 92 12.57 -23.07 -13.41
N GLY A 93 12.72 -23.42 -12.13
CA GLY A 93 13.98 -23.93 -11.56
C GLY A 93 15.09 -22.88 -11.52
N LYS A 94 14.71 -21.60 -11.42
CA LYS A 94 15.59 -20.44 -11.40
C LYS A 94 15.43 -19.68 -10.10
N VAL A 95 16.35 -18.75 -9.82
CA VAL A 95 16.31 -17.90 -8.62
C VAL A 95 16.16 -16.44 -9.05
N CYS A 96 15.32 -15.70 -8.33
CA CYS A 96 15.16 -14.27 -8.57
C CYS A 96 16.44 -13.53 -8.19
N GLY A 97 17.02 -12.75 -9.12
CA GLY A 97 18.26 -12.04 -8.85
C GLY A 97 18.54 -10.87 -9.78
N PHE A 98 19.46 -9.99 -9.37
CA PHE A 98 19.87 -8.86 -10.19
C PHE A 98 20.85 -9.29 -11.29
N ASN A 99 20.47 -9.14 -12.55
CA ASN A 99 21.33 -9.40 -13.70
C ASN A 99 22.23 -8.19 -13.95
N GLY A 100 23.51 -8.27 -13.54
CA GLY A 100 24.47 -7.18 -13.72
C GLY A 100 24.75 -6.81 -15.18
N ASP A 101 24.63 -7.76 -16.10
CA ASP A 101 24.84 -7.52 -17.53
C ASP A 101 23.69 -6.73 -18.17
N LYS A 102 22.45 -6.98 -17.72
CA LYS A 102 21.24 -6.29 -18.22
C LYS A 102 20.85 -5.06 -17.38
N GLY A 103 21.33 -4.96 -16.14
CA GLY A 103 20.97 -3.90 -15.20
C GLY A 103 19.53 -3.97 -14.68
N LEU A 104 18.93 -5.16 -14.61
CA LEU A 104 17.55 -5.40 -14.19
C LEU A 104 17.42 -6.69 -13.37
N PHE A 105 16.35 -6.84 -12.60
CA PHE A 105 16.02 -8.10 -11.93
C PHE A 105 15.44 -9.10 -12.94
N ASP A 106 15.92 -10.34 -12.89
CA ASP A 106 15.53 -11.41 -13.82
C ASP A 106 15.55 -12.77 -13.08
N CYS A 107 15.01 -13.81 -13.71
CA CYS A 107 15.20 -15.17 -13.25
C CYS A 107 16.57 -15.69 -13.72
N LEU A 108 17.50 -15.83 -12.78
CA LEU A 108 18.86 -16.29 -13.00
C LEU A 108 18.97 -17.79 -12.76
N GLU A 109 19.95 -18.44 -13.40
CA GLU A 109 20.31 -19.81 -13.03
C GLU A 109 20.83 -19.79 -11.58
N PRO A 110 20.40 -20.74 -10.73
CA PRO A 110 20.96 -20.84 -9.38
C PRO A 110 22.47 -21.05 -9.54
N GLU A 111 23.26 -20.24 -8.84
CA GLU A 111 24.70 -20.48 -8.73
C GLU A 111 24.86 -21.91 -8.21
N ALA A 112 25.30 -22.82 -9.07
CA ALA A 112 25.56 -24.19 -8.64
C ALA A 112 26.81 -24.12 -7.77
N ASP A 113 26.62 -24.07 -6.45
CA ASP A 113 27.71 -24.23 -5.49
C ASP A 113 28.35 -25.61 -5.72
N GLU A 114 29.44 -25.65 -6.50
CA GLU A 114 30.25 -26.85 -6.79
C GLU A 114 31.10 -27.31 -5.59
#